data_AF-A0A542DEM0-F1
#
_entry.id   AF-A0A542DEM0-F1
#
_cell.length_a   1.000
_cell.length_b   1.000
_cell.length_c   1.000
_cell.angle_alpha   90.00
_cell.angle_beta   90.00
_cell.angle_gamma   90.00
#
_symmetry.space_group_name_H-M   'P 1'
#
loop_
_entity.id
_entity.type
_entity.pdbx_description
1 polymer ?
#
loop_
_entity_poly.entity_id
_entity_poly.type
_entity_poly.pdbx_seq_one_letter_code
_entity_poly.pdbx_strand_id
1 'polypeptide(L)'
;MPKRDFLAGALLVNTIPHAVMGIAGKRCLTPLGGEDSSARLNLAWAAMNLAGAAMALSSGGWRATTRAEADDRRVTMQSGMLAITLFGFGYELTAGRRKRIRMSSTG
;
A
#
# COMPACT_ATOMS: atom_id res chain seq x y z
N MET A 1 4.75 -0.97 -20.04
CA MET A 1 4.11 0.18 -19.40
C MET A 1 3.03 -0.19 -18.37
N PRO A 2 2.03 -1.07 -18.63
CA PRO A 2 0.93 -1.30 -17.67
C PRO A 2 1.39 -1.83 -16.30
N LYS A 3 2.42 -2.69 -16.25
CA LYS A 3 2.99 -3.18 -14.99
C LYS A 3 3.51 -2.06 -14.07
N ARG A 4 4.07 -1.00 -14.66
CA ARG A 4 4.62 0.14 -13.90
C ARG A 4 3.52 1.02 -13.35
N ASP A 5 2.49 1.28 -14.14
CA ASP A 5 1.34 2.08 -13.72
C ASP A 5 0.54 1.35 -12.62
N PHE A 6 0.36 0.02 -12.76
CA PHE A 6 -0.20 -0.83 -11.71
C PHE A 6 0.62 -0.74 -10.42
N LEU A 7 1.94 -0.92 -10.51
CA LEU A 7 2.83 -0.84 -9.35
C LEU A 7 2.81 0.56 -8.71
N ALA A 8 2.78 1.62 -9.51
CA ALA A 8 2.68 2.98 -9.01
C ALA A 8 1.40 3.18 -8.18
N GLY A 9 0.25 2.70 -8.69
CA GLY A 9 -1.02 2.75 -7.95
C GLY A 9 -0.99 1.95 -6.65
N ALA A 10 -0.45 0.72 -6.71
CA ALA A 10 -0.28 -0.14 -5.54
C ALA A 10 0.58 0.52 -4.45
N LEU A 11 1.74 1.08 -4.81
CA LEU A 11 2.65 1.73 -3.88
C LEU A 11 2.06 3.04 -3.32
N LEU A 12 1.42 3.87 -4.16
CA LEU A 12 0.80 5.11 -3.70
C LEU A 12 -0.28 4.86 -2.65
N VAL A 13 -1.20 3.92 -2.90
CA VAL A 13 -2.26 3.64 -1.92
C VAL A 13 -1.70 3.01 -0.64
N ASN A 14 -0.66 2.18 -0.75
CA ASN A 14 -0.01 1.56 0.40
C ASN A 14 0.69 2.58 1.30
N THR A 15 1.10 3.73 0.75
CA THR A 15 1.74 4.81 1.51
C THR A 15 0.83 5.34 2.63
N ILE A 16 -0.49 5.43 2.37
CA ILE A 16 -1.46 6.07 3.27
C ILE A 16 -1.57 5.37 4.63
N PRO A 17 -1.92 4.07 4.74
CA PRO A 17 -2.07 3.41 6.03
C PRO A 17 -0.76 3.41 6.83
N HIS A 18 0.39 3.21 6.17
CA HIS A 18 1.69 3.22 6.84
C HIS A 18 2.09 4.61 7.34
N ALA A 19 1.81 5.67 6.58
CA ALA A 19 2.04 7.03 7.03
C ALA A 19 1.15 7.35 8.25
N VAL A 20 -0.16 7.04 8.18
CA VAL A 20 -1.09 7.26 9.29
C VAL A 20 -0.63 6.55 10.55
N MET A 21 -0.32 5.25 10.46
CA MET A 21 0.08 4.44 11.62
C MET A 21 1.44 4.88 12.16
N GLY A 22 2.37 5.24 11.29
CA GLY A 22 3.68 5.79 11.67
C GLY A 22 3.57 7.11 12.41
N ILE A 23 2.80 8.08 11.88
CA ILE A 23 2.55 9.39 12.52
C ILE A 23 1.83 9.21 13.85
N ALA A 24 0.84 8.32 13.92
CA ALA A 24 0.08 8.05 15.14
C ALA A 24 0.88 7.27 16.22
N GLY A 25 2.13 6.90 15.95
CA GLY A 25 2.96 6.12 16.89
C GLY A 25 2.47 4.68 17.06
N LYS A 26 1.75 4.12 16.08
CA LYS A 26 1.15 2.78 16.14
C LYS A 26 1.89 1.77 15.27
N ARG A 27 1.62 0.48 15.54
CA ARG A 27 2.15 -0.65 14.77
C ARG A 27 1.23 -0.99 13.60
N CYS A 28 1.81 -1.48 12.52
CA CYS A 28 1.09 -1.91 11.31
C CYS A 28 1.98 -2.92 10.56
N LEU A 29 1.38 -3.83 9.80
CA LEU A 29 2.11 -4.88 9.11
C LEU A 29 3.02 -4.31 8.02
N THR A 30 4.35 -4.43 8.15
CA THR A 30 5.28 -4.17 7.04
C THR A 30 6.02 -5.44 6.64
N PRO A 31 6.50 -5.57 5.39
CA PRO A 31 7.35 -6.70 5.00
C PRO A 31 8.67 -6.78 5.79
N LEU A 32 9.15 -5.65 6.32
CA LEU A 32 10.44 -5.55 7.01
C LEU A 32 10.36 -5.92 8.49
N GLY A 33 9.21 -5.74 9.13
CA GLY A 33 9.02 -5.95 10.57
C GLY A 33 7.82 -6.80 10.96
N GLY A 34 7.11 -7.37 9.98
CA GLY A 34 5.91 -8.17 10.22
C GLY A 34 4.83 -7.42 10.99
N GLU A 35 3.98 -8.17 11.72
CA GLU A 35 2.87 -7.65 12.52
C GLU A 35 3.31 -6.69 13.64
N ASP A 36 4.57 -6.80 14.08
CA ASP A 36 5.15 -6.01 15.17
C ASP A 36 5.91 -4.76 14.71
N SER A 37 5.81 -4.39 13.43
CA SER A 37 6.58 -3.26 12.88
C SER A 37 6.29 -1.97 13.66
N SER A 38 7.37 -1.34 14.13
CA SER A 38 7.31 -0.09 14.89
C SER A 38 6.82 1.09 14.06
N ALA A 39 6.41 2.17 14.73
CA ALA A 39 6.01 3.43 14.09
C ALA A 39 7.09 3.99 13.14
N ARG A 40 8.37 3.90 13.52
CA ARG A 40 9.49 4.34 12.66
C ARG A 40 9.62 3.49 11.41
N LEU A 41 9.45 2.17 11.53
CA LEU A 41 9.47 1.26 10.37
C LEU A 41 8.28 1.52 9.45
N ASN A 42 7.11 1.88 9.99
CA ASN A 42 5.96 2.29 9.18
C ASN A 42 6.24 3.57 8.38
N LEU A 43 6.86 4.58 9.00
CA LEU A 43 7.26 5.80 8.27
C LEU A 43 8.30 5.51 7.19
N ALA A 44 9.33 4.71 7.51
CA ALA A 44 10.34 4.32 6.54
C ALA A 44 9.71 3.56 5.36
N TRP A 45 8.80 2.64 5.65
CA TRP A 45 8.09 1.88 4.62
C TRP A 45 7.16 2.78 3.78
N ALA A 46 6.44 3.73 4.39
CA ALA A 46 5.64 4.71 3.65
C ALA A 46 6.53 5.54 2.69
N ALA A 47 7.70 5.99 3.16
CA ALA A 47 8.65 6.72 2.32
C ALA A 47 9.18 5.88 1.15
N MET A 48 9.49 4.59 1.39
CA MET A 48 9.91 3.67 0.33
C MET A 48 8.81 3.45 -0.72
N ASN A 49 7.55 3.29 -0.30
CA ASN A 49 6.43 3.16 -1.23
C ASN A 49 6.30 4.43 -2.10
N LEU A 50 6.34 5.61 -1.48
CA LEU A 50 6.25 6.88 -2.19
C LEU A 50 7.40 7.06 -3.20
N ALA A 51 8.64 6.76 -2.79
CA ALA A 51 9.80 6.80 -3.66
C ALA A 51 9.69 5.81 -4.83
N GLY A 52 9.29 4.56 -4.55
CA GLY A 52 9.08 3.54 -5.58
C GLY A 52 7.99 3.93 -6.59
N ALA A 53 6.90 4.54 -6.13
CA ALA A 53 5.86 5.06 -7.00
C ALA A 53 6.38 6.20 -7.89
N ALA A 54 7.13 7.15 -7.33
CA ALA A 54 7.73 8.24 -8.09
C ALA A 54 8.69 7.72 -9.17
N MET A 55 9.49 6.69 -8.86
CA MET A 55 10.37 6.02 -9.83
C MET A 55 9.57 5.31 -10.93
N ALA A 56 8.47 4.63 -10.58
CA ALA A 56 7.60 3.96 -11.56
C ALA A 56 6.94 4.95 -12.52
N LEU A 57 6.49 6.11 -12.01
CA LEU A 57 5.86 7.16 -12.82
C LEU A 57 6.86 7.92 -13.70
N SER A 58 8.01 8.32 -13.14
CA SER A 58 9.04 9.08 -13.86
C SER A 58 9.61 8.32 -15.06
N SER A 59 9.83 7.01 -14.88
CA SER A 59 10.31 6.12 -15.93
C SER A 59 9.21 5.61 -16.88
N GLY A 60 7.96 6.03 -16.67
CA GLY A 60 6.79 5.60 -17.43
C GLY A 60 6.39 6.51 -18.59
N GLY A 61 7.06 7.65 -18.79
CA GLY A 61 6.73 8.57 -19.90
C GLY A 61 5.38 9.28 -19.77
N TRP A 62 4.82 9.39 -18.55
CA TRP A 62 3.54 10.06 -18.28
C TRP A 62 3.45 11.50 -18.78
N ARG A 63 4.59 12.18 -18.92
CA ARG A 63 4.65 13.56 -19.42
C ARG A 63 4.42 13.68 -20.93
N ALA A 64 4.64 12.61 -21.68
CA ALA A 64 4.58 12.61 -23.15
C ALA A 64 3.33 11.91 -23.70
N THR A 65 2.47 11.35 -22.83
CA THR A 65 1.25 10.65 -23.25
C THR A 65 0.13 11.62 -23.62
N THR A 66 -0.66 11.22 -24.61
CA THR A 66 -1.92 11.87 -24.97
C THR A 66 -2.98 11.72 -23.86
N ARG A 67 -4.08 12.48 -23.96
CA ARG A 67 -5.18 12.41 -23.00
C ARG A 67 -5.81 11.01 -22.92
N ALA A 68 -6.05 10.38 -24.07
CA ALA A 68 -6.66 9.05 -24.13
C ALA A 68 -5.77 7.99 -23.48
N GLU A 69 -4.47 8.00 -23.79
CA GLU A 69 -3.50 7.10 -23.15
C GLU A 69 -3.41 7.35 -21.64
N ALA A 70 -3.47 8.61 -21.19
CA ALA A 70 -3.47 8.93 -19.77
C ALA A 70 -4.69 8.34 -19.05
N ASP A 71 -5.86 8.34 -19.68
CA ASP A 71 -7.08 7.75 -19.10
C ASP A 71 -6.96 6.21 -18.99
N ASP A 72 -6.44 5.52 -20.00
CA ASP A 72 -6.18 4.06 -19.96
C ASP A 72 -5.15 3.67 -18.89
N ARG A 73 -4.07 4.45 -18.79
CA ARG A 73 -3.03 4.25 -17.78
C ARG A 73 -3.55 4.53 -16.38
N ARG A 74 -4.45 5.51 -16.22
CA ARG A 74 -5.12 5.80 -14.94
C ARG A 74 -5.98 4.61 -14.50
N VAL A 75 -6.70 3.96 -15.40
CA VAL A 75 -7.46 2.72 -15.07
C VAL A 75 -6.51 1.62 -14.58
N THR A 76 -5.37 1.45 -15.23
CA THR A 76 -4.35 0.49 -14.80
C THR A 76 -3.74 0.84 -13.43
N MET A 77 -3.52 2.12 -13.15
CA MET A 77 -3.08 2.58 -11.84
C MET A 77 -4.15 2.31 -10.77
N GLN A 78 -5.42 2.61 -11.06
CA GLN A 78 -6.55 2.39 -10.16
C GLN A 78 -6.75 0.91 -9.83
N SER A 79 -6.50 0.00 -10.78
CA SER A 79 -6.58 -1.44 -10.50
C SER A 79 -5.49 -1.90 -9.51
N GLY A 80 -4.29 -1.33 -9.59
CA GLY A 80 -3.22 -1.53 -8.60
C GLY A 80 -3.61 -1.01 -7.21
N MET A 81 -4.24 0.17 -7.15
CA MET A 81 -4.78 0.73 -5.91
C MET A 81 -5.85 -0.19 -5.30
N LEU A 82 -6.77 -0.67 -6.13
CA LEU A 82 -7.85 -1.56 -5.70
C LEU A 82 -7.29 -2.86 -5.14
N ALA A 83 -6.32 -3.48 -5.83
CA ALA A 83 -5.71 -4.74 -5.39
C ALA A 83 -5.09 -4.63 -3.99
N ILE A 84 -4.32 -3.58 -3.73
CA ILE A 84 -3.71 -3.37 -2.41
C ILE A 84 -4.76 -3.00 -1.35
N THR A 85 -5.77 -2.20 -1.70
CA THR A 85 -6.88 -1.88 -0.79
C THR A 85 -7.61 -3.15 -0.35
N LEU A 86 -7.95 -4.02 -1.30
CA LEU A 86 -8.63 -5.29 -1.01
C LEU A 86 -7.75 -6.22 -0.18
N PHE A 87 -6.45 -6.30 -0.50
CA PHE A 87 -5.50 -7.08 0.29
C PHE A 87 -5.43 -6.58 1.74
N GLY A 88 -5.21 -5.28 1.96
CA GLY A 88 -5.12 -4.69 3.29
C GLY A 88 -6.42 -4.87 4.09
N PHE A 89 -7.57 -4.65 3.45
CA PHE A 89 -8.87 -4.86 4.07
C PHE A 89 -9.10 -6.33 4.46
N GLY A 90 -8.83 -7.27 3.55
CA GLY A 90 -8.95 -8.70 3.81
C GLY A 90 -7.99 -9.17 4.91
N TYR A 91 -6.77 -8.64 4.94
CA TYR A 91 -5.81 -8.89 5.99
C TYR A 91 -6.34 -8.46 7.36
N GLU A 92 -6.86 -7.25 7.50
CA GLU A 92 -7.42 -6.75 8.76
C GLU A 92 -8.63 -7.57 9.24
N LEU A 93 -9.51 -7.97 8.32
CA LEU A 93 -10.65 -8.85 8.65
C LEU A 93 -10.20 -10.20 9.22
N THR A 94 -9.13 -10.79 8.66
CA THR A 94 -8.60 -12.08 9.12
C THR A 94 -7.77 -11.95 10.40
N ALA A 95 -6.96 -10.89 10.54
CA ALA A 95 -6.22 -10.58 11.75
C ALA A 95 -7.15 -10.31 12.95
N GLY A 96 -8.25 -9.58 12.73
CA GLY A 96 -9.29 -9.34 13.73
C GLY A 96 -9.97 -10.63 14.21
N ARG A 97 -10.24 -11.58 13.31
CA ARG A 97 -10.74 -12.92 13.67
C ARG A 97 -9.75 -13.69 14.54
N ARG A 98 -8.46 -13.70 14.19
CA ARG A 98 -7.40 -14.38 14.96
C ARG A 98 -7.31 -13.85 16.40
N LYS A 99 -7.35 -12.53 16.58
CA LYS A 99 -7.35 -11.90 17.92
C LYS A 99 -8.55 -12.31 18.77
N ARG A 100 -9.75 -12.36 18.17
CA ARG A 100 -10.99 -12.71 18.88
C ARG A 100 -11.01 -14.18 19.35
N ILE A 101 -10.56 -15.12 18.52
CA ILE A 101 -10.47 -16.55 18.87
C ILE A 101 -9.48 -16.78 20.03
N ARG A 102 -8.36 -16.05 20.03
CA ARG A 102 -7.35 -16.15 21.09
C ARG A 102 -7.86 -15.66 22.45
N MET A 103 -8.77 -14.69 22.48
CA MET A 103 -9.37 -14.19 23.72
C MET A 103 -10.43 -15.14 24.29
N SER A 104 -11.14 -15.90 23.45
CA SER A 104 -12.16 -16.86 23.88
C SER A 104 -11.60 -18.22 24.34
N SER A 105 -10.30 -18.49 24.07
CA SER A 105 -9.63 -19.74 24.47
C SER A 105 -8.83 -19.62 25.77
N THR A 106 -8.77 -18.42 26.34
CA THR A 106 -8.13 -18.11 27.64
C THR A 106 -9.13 -17.79 28.75
N GLY A 107 -10.43 -17.99 28.49
CA GLY A 107 -11.52 -17.75 29.43
C GLY A 107 -12.08 -19.05 29.99
#